data_AF-Q4VDE0-F1
#
_entry.id   AF-Q4VDE0-F1
#
_cell.length_a   1.000
_cell.length_b   1.000
_cell.length_c   1.000
_cell.angle_alpha   90.00
_cell.angle_beta   90.00
_cell.angle_gamma   90.00
#
_symmetry.space_group_name_H-M   'P 1'
#
loop_
_entity.id
_entity.type
_entity.pdbx_description
1 polymer ?
#
loop_
_entity_poly.entity_id
_entity_poly.type
_entity_poly.pdbx_seq_one_letter_code
_entity_poly.pdbx_strand_id
1 'polypeptide(L)'
;FVEKAEELKGKGIDEIICISVNDPFVMKEWAKTYTNNKHVKFLADGSAKYTYALGLEMDLSEKGLGIRSRRFALVVDNLEVKVANIEEGPTFEVSSAEEILKSVGA
;
A
#
# COMPACT_ATOMS: atom_id res chain seq x y z
N PHE A 1 6.99 -5.14 -2.74
CA PHE A 1 5.84 -6.05 -2.66
C PHE A 1 5.76 -7.05 -3.82
N VAL A 2 5.74 -6.64 -5.10
CA VAL A 2 5.64 -7.59 -6.25
C VAL A 2 6.65 -8.74 -6.18
N GLU A 3 7.93 -8.42 -5.93
CA GLU A 3 9.02 -9.42 -5.87
C GLU A 3 8.92 -10.39 -4.69
N LYS A 4 8.28 -9.97 -3.60
CA LYS A 4 8.12 -10.73 -2.35
C LYS A 4 6.74 -11.35 -2.21
N ALA A 5 5.90 -11.23 -3.23
CA ALA A 5 4.50 -11.59 -3.14
C ALA A 5 4.29 -13.09 -2.87
N GLU A 6 5.02 -13.97 -3.55
CA GLU A 6 4.94 -15.42 -3.31
C GLU A 6 5.31 -15.79 -1.87
N GLU A 7 6.34 -15.14 -1.31
CA GLU A 7 6.78 -15.37 0.07
C GLU A 7 5.73 -14.91 1.08
N LEU A 8 5.16 -13.71 0.88
CA LEU A 8 4.05 -13.19 1.69
C LEU A 8 2.83 -14.11 1.64
N LYS A 9 2.45 -14.58 0.45
CA LYS A 9 1.34 -15.55 0.31
C LYS A 9 1.65 -16.88 0.98
N GLY A 10 2.88 -17.37 0.88
CA GLY A 10 3.34 -18.57 1.58
C GLY A 10 3.27 -18.46 3.11
N LYS A 11 3.26 -17.24 3.66
CA LYS A 11 3.06 -16.96 5.09
C LYS A 11 1.59 -16.71 5.49
N GLY A 12 0.63 -16.99 4.62
CA GLY A 12 -0.80 -16.89 4.91
C GLY A 12 -1.45 -15.56 4.55
N ILE A 13 -0.78 -14.69 3.80
CA ILE A 13 -1.42 -13.47 3.26
C ILE A 13 -2.28 -13.84 2.03
N ASP A 14 -3.59 -13.65 2.15
CA ASP A 14 -4.54 -13.94 1.06
C ASP A 14 -4.43 -12.92 -0.10
N GLU A 15 -4.41 -11.64 0.25
CA GLU A 15 -4.41 -10.51 -0.68
C GLU A 15 -3.31 -9.51 -0.39
N ILE A 16 -2.66 -9.02 -1.45
CA ILE A 16 -1.69 -7.93 -1.38
C ILE A 16 -2.25 -6.78 -2.21
N ILE A 17 -2.46 -5.62 -1.58
CA ILE A 17 -3.11 -4.47 -2.20
C ILE A 17 -2.15 -3.28 -2.18
N CYS A 18 -1.90 -2.70 -3.36
CA CYS A 18 -1.33 -1.37 -3.53
C CYS A 18 -2.48 -0.38 -3.72
N ILE A 19 -2.65 0.52 -2.75
CA ILE A 19 -3.66 1.58 -2.80
C ILE A 19 -2.99 2.94 -3.00
N SER A 20 -3.62 3.81 -3.77
CA SER A 20 -3.16 5.19 -3.96
C SER A 20 -4.33 6.14 -4.18
N VAL A 21 -4.12 7.41 -3.80
CA VAL A 21 -4.99 8.54 -4.18
C VAL A 21 -4.72 8.90 -5.65
N ASN A 22 -5.20 8.01 -6.53
CA ASN A 22 -5.18 8.12 -7.98
C ASN A 22 -6.51 7.54 -8.53
N ASP A 23 -6.87 7.93 -9.74
CA ASP A 23 -8.04 7.38 -10.43
C ASP A 23 -7.78 5.92 -10.90
N PRO A 24 -8.84 5.14 -11.16
CA PRO A 24 -8.71 3.75 -11.59
C PRO A 24 -8.02 3.57 -12.95
N PHE A 25 -8.03 4.57 -13.83
CA PHE A 25 -7.36 4.47 -15.13
C PHE A 25 -5.84 4.51 -14.96
N VAL A 26 -5.34 5.45 -14.16
CA VAL A 26 -3.91 5.53 -13.80
C VAL A 26 -3.47 4.28 -13.05
N MET A 27 -4.24 3.82 -12.05
CA MET A 27 -3.88 2.60 -11.32
C MET A 27 -3.82 1.36 -12.23
N LYS A 28 -4.72 1.26 -13.21
CA LYS A 28 -4.72 0.17 -14.20
C LYS A 28 -3.48 0.20 -15.09
N GLU A 29 -3.12 1.36 -15.64
CA GLU A 29 -1.93 1.45 -16.50
C GLU A 29 -0.64 1.28 -15.68
N TRP A 30 -0.60 1.76 -14.44
CA TRP A 30 0.54 1.54 -13.54
C TRP A 30 0.72 0.06 -13.20
N ALA A 31 -0.37 -0.69 -12.96
CA ALA A 31 -0.27 -2.12 -12.75
C ALA A 31 0.39 -2.87 -13.93
N LYS A 32 0.08 -2.44 -15.17
CA LYS A 32 0.66 -3.05 -16.39
C LYS A 32 2.16 -2.81 -16.54
N THR A 33 2.73 -1.77 -15.90
CA THR A 33 4.18 -1.55 -15.94
C THR A 33 4.96 -2.62 -15.18
N TYR A 34 4.29 -3.36 -14.28
CA TYR A 34 4.86 -4.51 -13.58
C TYR A 34 4.47 -5.81 -14.30
N THR A 35 5.17 -6.12 -15.40
CA THR A 35 4.86 -7.27 -16.26
C THR A 35 4.99 -8.63 -15.57
N ASN A 36 5.75 -8.71 -14.47
CA ASN A 36 5.92 -9.90 -13.63
C ASN A 36 4.93 -9.98 -12.45
N ASN A 37 4.05 -9.00 -12.28
CA ASN A 37 3.08 -8.98 -11.19
C ASN A 37 1.99 -10.04 -11.39
N LYS A 38 1.89 -10.97 -10.44
CA LYS A 38 0.85 -12.02 -10.41
C LYS A 38 -0.15 -11.87 -9.26
N HIS A 39 0.18 -11.09 -8.24
CA HIS A 39 -0.48 -11.15 -6.93
C HIS A 39 -0.92 -9.82 -6.35
N VAL A 40 -0.24 -8.72 -6.71
CA VAL A 40 -0.52 -7.40 -6.14
C VAL A 40 -1.66 -6.75 -6.91
N LYS A 41 -2.78 -6.49 -6.22
CA LYS A 41 -3.90 -5.71 -6.76
C LYS A 41 -3.60 -4.23 -6.63
N PHE A 42 -3.83 -3.45 -7.69
CA PHE A 42 -3.69 -1.99 -7.68
C PHE A 42 -5.09 -1.39 -7.58
N LEU A 43 -5.42 -0.79 -6.43
CA LEU A 43 -6.75 -0.25 -6.15
C LEU A 43 -6.70 1.28 -6.05
N ALA A 44 -7.70 1.93 -6.65
CA ALA A 44 -7.83 3.37 -6.64
C ALA A 44 -8.63 3.85 -5.43
N ASP A 45 -8.07 4.84 -4.72
CA ASP A 45 -8.77 5.69 -3.75
C ASP A 45 -8.82 7.13 -4.29
N GLY A 46 -9.34 7.29 -5.50
CA GLY A 46 -9.24 8.57 -6.24
C GLY A 46 -9.94 9.77 -5.58
N SER A 47 -10.83 9.54 -4.61
CA SER A 47 -11.46 10.58 -3.79
C SER A 47 -10.85 10.72 -2.40
N ALA A 48 -9.74 10.01 -2.12
CA ALA A 48 -9.06 9.93 -0.83
C ALA A 48 -9.94 9.47 0.34
N LYS A 49 -11.13 8.89 0.08
CA LYS A 49 -12.11 8.58 1.12
C LYS A 49 -11.57 7.54 2.10
N TYR A 50 -10.87 6.53 1.60
CA TYR A 50 -10.27 5.52 2.45
C TYR A 50 -9.05 6.08 3.19
N THR A 51 -8.21 6.83 2.49
CA THR A 51 -7.03 7.49 3.06
C THR A 51 -7.39 8.42 4.22
N TYR A 52 -8.43 9.25 4.08
CA TYR A 52 -8.96 10.09 5.15
C TYR A 52 -9.55 9.28 6.31
N ALA A 53 -10.25 8.18 6.03
CA ALA A 53 -10.78 7.32 7.09
C ALA A 53 -9.69 6.70 7.98
N LEU A 54 -8.47 6.56 7.44
CA LEU A 54 -7.30 6.10 8.18
C LEU A 54 -6.51 7.24 8.85
N GLY A 55 -6.81 8.52 8.56
CA GLY A 55 -6.01 9.66 8.99
C GLY A 55 -4.60 9.67 8.37
N LEU A 56 -4.46 9.13 7.15
CA LEU A 56 -3.19 8.98 6.44
C LEU A 56 -3.06 9.89 5.23
N GLU A 57 -3.89 10.92 5.14
CA GLU A 57 -3.75 11.97 4.15
C GLU A 57 -2.51 12.83 4.38
N MET A 58 -2.01 13.42 3.30
CA MET A 58 -0.94 14.42 3.30
C MET A 58 -1.25 15.45 2.22
N ASP A 59 -1.18 16.73 2.59
CA ASP A 59 -1.33 17.82 1.63
C ASP A 59 0.02 18.12 0.96
N LEU A 60 0.09 17.86 -0.34
CA LEU A 60 1.23 18.18 -1.20
C LEU A 60 0.84 19.22 -2.27
N SER A 61 -0.12 20.10 -1.98
CA SER A 61 -0.59 21.14 -2.89
C SER A 61 0.52 22.11 -3.30
N GLU A 62 1.42 22.48 -2.39
CA GLU A 62 2.60 23.32 -2.71
C GLU A 62 3.55 22.66 -3.72
N LYS A 63 3.52 21.32 -3.81
CA LYS A 63 4.28 20.53 -4.79
C LYS A 63 3.46 20.19 -6.04
N GLY A 64 2.26 20.74 -6.18
CA GLY A 64 1.36 20.51 -7.32
C GLY A 64 0.69 19.14 -7.35
N LEU A 65 0.67 18.40 -6.24
CA LEU A 65 0.13 17.05 -6.17
C LEU A 65 -1.25 16.98 -5.49
N GLY A 66 -1.63 18.01 -4.74
CA GLY A 66 -2.86 18.01 -3.95
C GLY A 66 -2.80 17.03 -2.79
N ILE A 67 -3.96 16.54 -2.35
CA ILE A 67 -4.07 15.52 -1.30
C ILE A 67 -3.56 14.18 -1.81
N ARG A 68 -2.67 13.54 -1.05
CA ARG A 68 -2.12 12.20 -1.32
C ARG A 68 -2.15 11.33 -0.07
N SER A 69 -1.93 10.04 -0.26
CA SER A 69 -1.67 9.13 0.86
C SER A 69 -0.24 9.28 1.35
N ARG A 70 -0.04 9.28 2.67
CA ARG A 70 1.24 8.94 3.29
C ARG A 70 1.68 7.54 2.84
N ARG A 71 2.98 7.25 2.91
CA ARG A 71 3.48 5.89 2.67
C ARG A 71 3.26 5.05 3.92
N PHE A 72 2.66 3.89 3.76
CA PHE A 72 2.41 2.95 4.85
C PHE A 72 2.31 1.51 4.33
N ALA A 73 2.38 0.55 5.24
CA ALA A 73 1.99 -0.84 5.01
C ALA A 73 1.23 -1.36 6.23
N LEU A 74 0.07 -1.99 5.99
CA LEU A 74 -0.76 -2.59 7.03
C LEU A 74 -0.81 -4.11 6.85
N VAL A 75 -0.85 -4.85 7.95
CA VAL A 75 -1.35 -6.23 7.98
C VAL A 75 -2.72 -6.19 8.63
N VAL A 76 -3.73 -6.68 7.93
CA VAL A 76 -5.12 -6.69 8.39
C VAL A 76 -5.59 -8.13 8.43
N ASP A 77 -6.14 -8.53 9.56
CA ASP A 77 -6.75 -9.85 9.76
C ASP A 77 -8.12 -9.67 10.44
N ASN A 78 -9.14 -10.30 9.87
CA ASN A 78 -10.54 -10.19 10.31
C ASN A 78 -10.99 -8.74 10.59
N LEU A 79 -10.72 -7.83 9.64
CA LEU A 79 -11.02 -6.39 9.71
C LEU A 79 -10.31 -5.64 10.85
N GLU A 80 -9.33 -6.25 11.51
CA GLU A 80 -8.52 -5.64 12.54
C GLU A 80 -7.07 -5.42 12.04
N VAL A 81 -6.52 -4.24 12.29
CA VAL A 81 -5.13 -3.92 11.93
C VAL A 81 -4.21 -4.57 12.95
N LYS A 82 -3.41 -5.55 12.52
CA LYS A 82 -2.44 -6.26 13.35
C LYS A 82 -1.06 -5.63 13.32
N VAL A 83 -0.69 -5.02 12.20
CA VAL A 83 0.57 -4.30 12.01
C VAL A 83 0.26 -2.99 11.28
N ALA A 84 0.83 -1.89 11.75
CA ALA A 84 0.69 -0.57 11.15
C ALA A 84 2.06 0.10 11.02
N ASN A 85 2.71 -0.08 9.87
CA ASN A 85 4.00 0.55 9.57
C ASN A 85 3.76 1.81 8.74
N ILE A 86 3.78 2.97 9.41
CA ILE A 86 3.50 4.27 8.81
C ILE A 86 4.79 5.06 8.74
N GLU A 87 5.15 5.55 7.56
CA GLU A 87 6.36 6.35 7.37
C GLU A 87 6.18 7.77 7.91
N GLU A 88 7.28 8.36 8.37
CA GLU A 88 7.36 9.76 8.76
C GLU A 88 8.03 10.59 7.65
N GLY A 89 7.30 11.56 7.11
CA GLY A 89 7.83 12.40 6.02
C GLY A 89 8.16 11.58 4.75
N PRO A 90 9.27 11.89 4.05
CA PRO A 90 9.59 11.28 2.76
C PRO A 90 10.30 9.91 2.85
N THR A 91 10.32 9.27 4.01
CA THR A 91 11.11 8.04 4.26
C THR A 91 10.52 6.78 3.61
N PHE A 92 11.33 5.73 3.63
CA PHE A 92 10.96 4.36 3.29
C PHE A 92 11.80 3.39 4.13
N GLU A 93 11.45 3.29 5.41
CA GLU A 93 12.20 2.50 6.39
C GLU A 93 11.37 1.35 6.96
N VAL A 94 10.08 1.59 7.23
CA VAL A 94 9.21 0.64 7.93
C VAL A 94 8.19 -0.03 7.03
N SER A 95 7.85 0.57 5.88
CA SER A 95 6.76 0.10 5.02
C SER A 95 7.21 -0.84 3.90
N SER A 96 8.41 -1.41 4.00
CA SER A 96 8.93 -2.34 2.98
C SER A 96 8.27 -3.72 3.07
N ALA A 97 8.36 -4.52 2.00
CA ALA A 97 7.83 -5.87 2.04
C ALA A 97 8.64 -6.76 2.99
N GLU A 98 9.94 -6.48 3.12
CA GLU A 98 10.86 -7.12 4.03
C GLU A 98 10.47 -6.87 5.49
N GLU A 99 10.11 -5.63 5.86
CA GLU A 99 9.61 -5.34 7.22
C GLU A 99 8.27 -6.03 7.50
N ILE A 100 7.36 -6.07 6.52
CA ILE A 100 6.11 -6.82 6.67
C ILE A 100 6.38 -8.32 6.83
N LEU A 101 7.30 -8.90 6.05
CA LEU A 101 7.67 -10.31 6.15
C LEU A 101 8.19 -10.71 7.54
N LYS A 102 8.87 -9.81 8.25
CA LYS A 102 9.29 -10.04 9.65
C LYS A 102 8.11 -10.06 10.63
N SER A 103 7.00 -9.43 10.26
CA SER A 103 5.82 -9.23 11.11
C SER A 103 4.71 -10.25 10.87
N VAL A 104 4.85 -11.12 9.86
CA VAL A 104 3.85 -12.15 9.50
C VAL A 104 4.48 -13.56 9.56
N GLY A 105 3.66 -14.56 9.91
CA GLY A 105 4.07 -15.97 9.95
C GLY A 105 4.91 -16.39 11.16
N ALA A 106 4.59 -15.86 12.35
CA ALA A 106 4.96 -16.46 13.64
C ALA A 106 3.88 -17.46 14.09
#